data_AF-A0A6A7VM91-F1
#
_entry.id   AF-A0A6A7VM91-F1
#
_cell.length_a   1.000
_cell.length_b   1.000
_cell.length_c   1.000
_cell.angle_alpha   90.00
_cell.angle_beta   90.00
_cell.angle_gamma   90.00
#
_symmetry.space_group_name_H-M   'P 1'
#
loop_
_entity.id
_entity.type
_entity.pdbx_description
1 polymer ?
#
loop_
_entity_poly.entity_id
_entity_poly.type
_entity_poly.pdbx_seq_one_letter_code
_entity_poly.pdbx_strand_id
1 'polypeptide(L)' 'MKIEKFKVLLYLKKSGMEKNGKAPIMGRITVNRTMAQFSCKLSCTPSLWNPRASRLEGKRYPFPIAEHESCSYRS' A
#
# COMPACT_ATOMS: atom_id res chain seq x y z
N MET A 1 -17.40 28.21 -3.20
CA MET A 1 -16.33 27.33 -3.71
C MET A 1 -16.78 25.89 -3.59
N LYS A 2 -16.74 25.08 -4.67
CA LYS A 2 -16.93 23.64 -4.55
C LYS A 2 -15.66 23.06 -3.93
N ILE A 3 -15.79 22.45 -2.76
CA ILE A 3 -14.69 21.69 -2.15
C ILE A 3 -14.50 20.45 -3.02
N GLU A 4 -13.43 20.42 -3.81
CA GLU A 4 -13.07 19.23 -4.57
C GLU A 4 -12.67 18.12 -3.59
N LYS A 5 -13.35 16.98 -3.71
CA LYS A 5 -13.11 15.85 -2.81
C LYS A 5 -11.93 15.05 -3.35
N PHE A 6 -10.78 15.21 -2.72
CA PHE A 6 -9.60 14.39 -2.94
C PHE A 6 -9.54 13.27 -1.89
N LYS A 7 -9.52 12.02 -2.33
CA LYS A 7 -9.37 10.85 -1.45
C LYS A 7 -8.36 9.88 -2.03
N VAL A 8 -7.39 9.48 -1.21
CA VAL A 8 -6.45 8.40 -1.51
C VAL A 8 -6.74 7.22 -0.60
N LEU A 9 -6.73 6.01 -1.18
CA LEU A 9 -6.92 4.76 -0.46
C LEU A 9 -5.85 3.77 -0.90
N LEU A 10 -5.14 3.18 0.06
CA LEU A 10 -4.27 2.02 -0.17
C LEU A 10 -5.02 0.75 0.27
N TYR A 11 -4.93 -0.31 -0.53
CA TYR A 11 -5.56 -1.60 -0.26
C TYR A 11 -4.79 -2.76 -0.90
N LEU A 12 -5.02 -3.98 -0.42
CA LEU A 12 -4.43 -5.18 -1.00
C LEU A 12 -5.32 -5.79 -2.09
N LYS A 13 -4.71 -6.18 -3.22
CA LYS A 13 -5.41 -6.95 -4.25
C LYS A 13 -5.32 -8.44 -3.94
N LYS A 14 -6.39 -8.99 -3.38
CA LYS A 14 -6.49 -10.42 -3.02
C LYS A 14 -6.40 -11.37 -4.23
N SER A 15 -6.87 -10.94 -5.40
CA SER A 15 -6.86 -11.77 -6.61
C SER A 15 -5.51 -11.84 -7.34
N GLY A 16 -4.51 -11.11 -6.87
CA GLY A 16 -3.18 -11.04 -7.49
C GLY A 16 -2.07 -11.47 -6.53
N MET A 17 -2.33 -12.45 -5.66
CA MET A 17 -1.28 -12.94 -4.75
C MET A 17 -0.11 -13.48 -5.56
N GLU A 18 1.08 -13.02 -5.22
CA GLU A 18 2.33 -13.49 -5.81
C GLU A 18 2.61 -14.92 -5.35
N LYS A 19 3.42 -15.65 -6.13
CA LYS A 19 3.85 -17.02 -5.81
C LYS A 19 4.49 -17.15 -4.42
N ASN A 20 5.01 -16.03 -3.89
CA ASN A 20 5.64 -15.92 -2.59
C ASN A 20 4.62 -15.71 -1.44
N GLY A 21 3.31 -15.80 -1.70
CA GLY A 21 2.25 -15.61 -0.71
C GLY A 21 2.03 -14.14 -0.29
N LYS A 22 2.70 -13.18 -0.94
CA LYS A 22 2.54 -11.75 -0.71
C LYS A 22 1.41 -11.20 -1.61
N ALA A 23 0.65 -10.25 -1.10
CA ALA A 23 -0.36 -9.53 -1.87
C ALA A 23 0.16 -8.17 -2.32
N PRO A 24 -0.03 -7.77 -3.58
CA PRO A 24 0.38 -6.46 -4.06
C PRO A 24 -0.50 -5.37 -3.46
N ILE A 25 0.16 -4.27 -3.09
CA ILE A 25 -0.45 -3.05 -2.59
C ILE A 25 -0.88 -2.21 -3.80
N MET A 26 -2.16 -1.86 -3.81
CA MET A 26 -2.79 -1.01 -4.80
C MET A 26 -3.13 0.35 -4.18
N GLY A 27 -2.93 1.41 -4.95
CA GLY A 27 -3.42 2.73 -4.63
C GLY A 27 -4.61 3.10 -5.49
N ARG A 28 -5.60 3.74 -4.88
CA ARG A 28 -6.75 4.34 -5.57
C ARG A 28 -6.81 5.82 -5.19
N ILE A 29 -6.70 6.67 -6.22
CA ILE A 29 -6.91 8.10 -6.12
C ILE A 29 -8.32 8.39 -6.62
N THR A 30 -9.09 9.12 -5.83
CA THR A 30 -10.41 9.61 -6.20
C THR A 30 -10.36 11.13 -6.19
N VAL A 31 -10.63 11.73 -7.35
CA VAL A 31 -10.77 13.17 -7.53
C VAL A 31 -12.20 13.43 -7.98
N ASN A 32 -12.99 14.07 -7.13
CA ASN A 32 -14.40 14.33 -7.39
C ASN A 32 -15.21 13.02 -7.63
N ARG A 33 -15.46 12.67 -8.89
CA ARG A 33 -16.15 11.43 -9.32
C ARG A 33 -15.26 10.50 -10.14
N THR A 34 -14.03 10.93 -10.44
CA THR A 34 -13.08 10.17 -11.24
C THR A 34 -12.17 9.38 -10.32
N MET A 35 -11.89 8.14 -10.71
CA MET A 35 -11.06 7.22 -9.95
C MET A 35 -9.92 6.72 -10.83
N ALA A 36 -8.71 6.78 -10.31
CA ALA A 36 -7.53 6.17 -10.90
C ALA A 36 -6.99 5.10 -9.94
N GLN A 37 -6.72 3.90 -10.46
CA GLN A 37 -6.08 2.82 -9.73
C GLN A 37 -4.66 2.66 -10.25
N PHE A 38 -3.70 2.50 -9.35
CA PHE A 38 -2.30 2.27 -9.67
C PHE A 38 -1.71 1.19 -8.78
N SER A 39 -0.73 0.47 -9.29
CA SER A 39 0.06 -0.45 -8.47
C SER A 39 1.15 0.32 -7.76
N CYS A 40 1.33 0.08 -6.46
CA CYS A 40 2.46 0.64 -5.72
C CYS A 40 3.78 -0.08 -6.03
N LYS A 41 3.76 -1.15 -6.85
CA LYS A 41 4.90 -2.04 -7.13
C LYS A 41 5.52 -2.66 -5.85
N LEU A 42 4.73 -2.70 -4.78
CA LEU A 42 5.09 -3.27 -3.49
C LEU A 42 4.15 -4.43 -3.19
N SER A 43 4.68 -5.50 -2.62
CA SER A 43 3.89 -6.63 -2.13
C SER A 43 4.18 -6.87 -0.65
N CYS A 44 3.14 -7.23 0.10
CA CYS A 44 3.27 -7.46 1.53
C CYS A 44 2.46 -8.66 2.00
N THR A 45 2.84 -9.21 3.15
CA THR A 45 2.12 -10.31 3.80
C THR A 45 0.73 -9.82 4.23
N PRO A 46 -0.37 -10.43 3.74
CA PRO A 46 -1.73 -10.00 4.08
C PRO A 46 -2.02 -9.95 5.59
N SER A 47 -1.40 -10.85 6.36
CA SER A 47 -1.56 -10.94 7.81
C SER A 47 -1.02 -9.73 8.58
N LEU A 48 -0.10 -8.95 7.99
CA LEU A 48 0.50 -7.75 8.61
C LEU A 48 -0.18 -6.45 8.16
N TRP A 49 -1.16 -6.54 7.26
CA TRP A 49 -1.85 -5.37 6.72
C TRP A 49 -2.99 -4.95 7.62
N ASN A 50 -3.01 -3.68 8.03
CA ASN A 50 -4.13 -3.10 8.73
C ASN A 50 -5.08 -2.42 7.73
N PRO A 51 -6.26 -3.00 7.44
CA PRO A 51 -7.19 -2.45 6.47
C PRO A 51 -7.87 -1.16 6.93
N ARG A 52 -7.97 -0.90 8.24
CA ARG A 52 -8.55 0.35 8.77
C ARG A 52 -7.58 1.51 8.62
N ALA A 53 -6.31 1.27 8.89
CA ALA A 53 -5.26 2.26 8.80
C ALA A 53 -4.62 2.36 7.41
N SER A 54 -5.00 1.48 6.48
CA SER A 54 -4.44 1.37 5.12
C SER A 54 -2.90 1.37 5.10
N ARG A 55 -2.29 0.69 6.09
CA ARG A 55 -0.84 0.60 6.26
C ARG A 55 -0.45 -0.74 6.83
N LEU A 56 0.83 -1.08 6.70
CA LEU A 56 1.41 -2.20 7.43
C LEU A 56 1.48 -1.88 8.92
N GLU A 57 1.12 -2.85 9.74
CA GLU A 57 1.47 -2.84 11.15
C GLU A 57 2.96 -3.15 11.26
N GLY A 58 3.76 -2.09 11.32
CA GLY A 58 5.17 -2.21 11.63
C GLY A 58 5.35 -2.74 13.04
N LYS A 59 6.30 -3.64 13.24
CA LYS A 59 6.76 -3.96 14.58
C LYS A 59 7.53 -2.73 15.10
N ARG A 60 6.99 -2.03 16.10
CA ARG A 60 7.77 -1.06 16.89
C ARG A 60 8.74 -1.84 17.78
N TYR A 61 9.83 -2.36 17.23
CA TYR A 61 10.94 -2.80 18.07
C TYR A 61 11.83 -1.58 18.39
N PRO A 62 12.28 -1.40 19.64
CA PRO A 62 13.36 -0.47 19.93
C PRO A 62 14.56 -0.90 19.08
N PHE A 63 15.09 0.03 18.30
CA PHE A 63 16.18 -0.09 17.33
C PHE A 63 17.20 -1.21 17.64
N PRO A 64 17.37 -2.16 16.70
CA PRO A 64 18.71 -2.43 16.22
C PRO A 64 18.73 -2.36 14.68
N ILE A 65 19.62 -1.50 14.18
CA ILE A 65 20.26 -1.56 12.87
C ILE A 65 20.32 -3.00 12.31
N ALA A 66 19.49 -3.28 11.30
CA ALA A 66 19.72 -4.36 10.33
C ALA A 66 18.92 -4.11 9.05
N GLU A 67 19.69 -3.71 8.04
CA GLU A 67 19.57 -4.01 6.61
C GLU A 67 18.38 -3.50 5.79
N HIS A 68 18.75 -2.59 4.89
CA HIS A 68 18.13 -2.25 3.62
C HIS A 68 17.35 -3.40 2.95
N GLU A 69 16.02 -3.26 2.88
CA GLU A 69 15.30 -3.61 1.66
C GLU A 69 14.86 -2.32 0.99
N SER A 70 15.70 -1.91 0.04
CA SER A 70 15.51 -0.80 -0.87
C SER A 70 14.14 -0.91 -1.55
N CYS A 71 13.21 -0.04 -1.18
CA CYS A 71 12.04 0.26 -2.01
C CYS A 71 12.58 0.88 -3.32
N SER A 72 12.88 0.03 -4.31
CA SER A 72 13.45 0.48 -5.58
C SER A 72 12.38 1.24 -6.37
N TYR A 73 12.39 2.56 -6.20
CA TYR A 73 11.83 3.51 -7.14
C TYR A 73 12.62 3.36 -8.44
N ARG A 74 12.09 2.58 -9.39
CA ARG A 74 12.67 2.48 -10.73
C ARG A 74 11.93 3.50 -11.60
N SER A 75 12.62 4.63 -11.79
CA SER A 75 12.39 5.67 -12.81
C SER A 75 12.35 5.08 -14.21
#